data_AF-A0A0B1TQF7-F1
#
_entry.id   AF-A0A0B1TQF7-F1
#
_cell.length_a   1.000
_cell.length_b   1.000
_cell.length_c   1.000
_cell.angle_alpha   90.00
_cell.angle_beta   90.00
_cell.angle_gamma   90.00
#
_symmetry.space_group_name_H-M   'P 1'
#
loop_
_entity.id
_entity.type
_entity.pdbx_description
1 polymer ?
#
loop_
_entity_poly.entity_id
_entity_poly.type
_entity_poly.pdbx_seq_one_letter_code
_entity_poly.pdbx_strand_id
1 'polypeptide(L)'
;MAEQQAAGTRLQYYCEKKDAIPIKNGLVSLKHRFEKVSSRTAERTKQLNAALDESRVWINGVTDILTWLEEIENRIPDAQLSTSNVDKLKQLVDRVKTVQTDLTSRQPDFDITYKRGRSLMDRAPRHEIKKIQERNENLKKRWNAVQERTNQTRLAAEQALLDSSAFDEAILELESWIDEELNKNLTGDSRVLGDIDTVKALLEEHKKRETERLSKRKGLDTVLSKATKLASNDGDENSHIRAVCSRVSEKWNLLEEQASKRATALEGAKTLAKDFDEKVHEILDWLVEIEGKLAVSTSDYAVALSRVEDIKTELHNNRDKRDSCLDAGRHIQANCHPKAEQPMKHWVRVIENRWKEVEERACEREFSLLEQQQQEKEREEALFELLEFVAQKREELNKMLAKALPQDLDSVDNFLLNVNEYTKNGCISCSRWAKLNLNRRSSIVS
;
A
#
# COMPACT_ATOMS: atom_id res chain seq x y z
N MET A 1 27.34 -29.52 -101.60
CA MET A 1 28.82 -29.36 -101.73
C MET A 1 29.48 -30.51 -102.46
N ALA A 2 29.25 -31.77 -102.05
CA ALA A 2 29.85 -32.93 -102.72
C ALA A 2 29.57 -32.97 -104.24
N GLU A 3 28.33 -32.70 -104.66
CA GLU A 3 27.93 -32.67 -106.06
C GLU A 3 28.56 -31.51 -106.86
N GLN A 4 28.62 -30.31 -106.27
CA GLN A 4 29.23 -29.13 -106.86
C GLN A 4 30.76 -29.26 -107.00
N GLN A 5 31.40 -29.91 -106.03
CA GLN A 5 32.82 -30.22 -106.08
C GLN A 5 33.12 -31.30 -107.13
N ALA A 6 32.27 -32.33 -107.25
CA ALA A 6 32.36 -33.34 -108.29
C ALA A 6 32.16 -32.75 -109.70
N ALA A 7 31.19 -31.85 -109.88
CA ALA A 7 30.96 -31.15 -111.14
C ALA A 7 32.13 -30.22 -111.50
N GLY A 8 32.67 -29.50 -110.52
CA GLY A 8 33.83 -28.63 -110.69
C GLY A 8 35.12 -29.38 -111.04
N THR A 9 35.38 -30.52 -110.39
CA THR A 9 36.53 -31.38 -110.70
C THR A 9 36.42 -31.98 -112.10
N ARG A 10 35.20 -32.32 -112.56
CA ARG A 10 34.96 -32.72 -113.97
C ARG A 10 35.23 -31.56 -114.93
N LEU A 11 34.73 -30.36 -114.65
CA LEU A 11 34.99 -29.15 -115.45
C LEU A 11 36.49 -28.82 -115.54
N GLN A 12 37.24 -28.98 -114.45
CA GLN A 12 38.69 -28.82 -114.42
C GLN A 12 39.45 -29.84 -115.31
N TYR A 13 38.87 -31.03 -115.52
CA TYR A 13 39.46 -32.10 -116.34
C TYR A 13 39.20 -31.89 -117.84
N TYR A 14 38.05 -31.31 -118.21
CA TYR A 14 37.62 -31.12 -119.61
C TYR A 14 37.87 -29.71 -120.18
N CYS A 15 38.34 -28.74 -119.38
CA CYS A 15 38.64 -27.39 -119.83
C CYS A 15 40.04 -27.25 -120.47
N GLU A 16 40.27 -26.19 -121.27
CA GLU A 16 41.59 -25.86 -121.82
C GLU A 16 42.59 -25.50 -120.69
N LYS A 17 43.91 -25.69 -120.92
CA LYS A 17 44.95 -25.45 -119.89
C LYS A 17 44.90 -24.06 -119.24
N LYS A 18 44.44 -23.04 -119.98
CA LYS A 18 44.29 -21.66 -119.51
C LYS A 18 43.17 -21.49 -118.46
N ASP A 19 42.16 -22.35 -118.48
CA ASP A 19 40.94 -22.24 -117.65
C ASP A 19 40.99 -23.15 -116.39
N ALA A 20 41.87 -24.15 -116.38
CA ALA A 20 42.01 -25.11 -115.28
C ALA A 20 42.44 -24.46 -113.94
N ILE A 21 43.36 -23.48 -113.99
CA ILE A 21 43.84 -22.76 -112.79
C ILE A 21 42.74 -21.86 -112.20
N PRO A 22 42.04 -21.00 -112.98
CA PRO A 22 40.87 -20.27 -112.52
C PRO A 22 39.78 -21.15 -111.90
N ILE A 23 39.44 -22.28 -112.53
CA ILE A 23 38.43 -23.22 -112.02
C ILE A 23 38.88 -23.83 -110.69
N LYS A 24 40.13 -24.28 -110.58
CA LYS A 24 40.71 -24.80 -109.32
C LYS A 24 40.67 -23.76 -108.20
N ASN A 25 41.10 -22.53 -108.48
CA ASN A 25 41.08 -21.43 -107.51
C ASN A 25 39.64 -21.08 -107.08
N GLY A 26 38.69 -21.10 -108.01
CA GLY A 26 37.26 -20.93 -107.73
C GLY A 26 36.69 -22.02 -106.81
N LEU A 27 37.06 -23.29 -107.02
CA LEU A 27 36.65 -24.40 -106.16
C LEU A 27 37.25 -24.34 -104.76
N VAL A 28 38.53 -23.98 -104.63
CA VAL A 28 39.17 -23.78 -103.32
C VAL A 28 38.51 -22.61 -102.58
N SER A 29 38.26 -21.50 -103.27
CA SER A 29 37.55 -20.33 -102.71
C SER A 29 36.13 -20.68 -102.26
N LEU A 30 35.37 -21.42 -103.08
CA LEU A 30 34.03 -21.88 -102.76
C LEU A 30 34.03 -22.80 -101.53
N LYS A 31 34.97 -23.76 -101.47
CA LYS A 31 35.15 -24.65 -100.32
C LYS A 31 35.43 -23.85 -99.05
N HIS A 32 36.39 -22.92 -99.06
CA HIS A 32 36.73 -22.10 -97.90
C HIS A 32 35.54 -21.22 -97.45
N ARG A 33 34.82 -20.61 -98.39
CA ARG A 33 33.61 -19.84 -98.09
C ARG A 33 32.51 -20.70 -97.47
N PHE A 34 32.32 -21.92 -97.99
CA PHE A 34 31.35 -22.86 -97.43
C PHE A 34 31.75 -23.30 -96.02
N GLU A 35 33.00 -23.72 -95.80
CA GLU A 35 33.52 -24.10 -94.47
C GLU A 35 33.37 -22.95 -93.46
N LYS A 36 33.66 -21.72 -93.87
CA LYS A 36 33.46 -20.52 -93.03
C LYS A 36 31.98 -20.31 -92.67
N VAL A 37 31.06 -20.49 -93.62
CA VAL A 37 29.62 -20.40 -93.34
C VAL A 37 29.15 -21.54 -92.44
N SER A 38 29.54 -22.79 -92.72
CA SER A 38 29.19 -23.95 -91.89
C SER A 38 29.71 -23.82 -90.46
N SER A 39 30.96 -23.39 -90.28
CA SER A 39 31.55 -23.13 -88.97
C SER A 39 30.79 -22.02 -88.23
N ARG A 40 30.49 -20.90 -88.89
CA ARG A 40 29.71 -19.80 -88.29
C ARG A 40 28.29 -20.23 -87.94
N THR A 41 27.64 -21.03 -88.77
CA THR A 41 26.31 -21.57 -88.50
C THR A 41 26.35 -22.52 -87.30
N ALA A 42 27.31 -23.44 -87.24
CA ALA A 42 27.46 -24.36 -86.11
C ALA A 42 27.70 -23.61 -84.78
N GLU A 43 28.58 -22.61 -84.79
CA GLU A 43 28.83 -21.76 -83.61
C GLU A 43 27.59 -20.94 -83.24
N ARG A 44 26.87 -20.38 -84.23
CA ARG A 44 25.62 -19.66 -83.96
C ARG A 44 24.55 -20.58 -83.39
N THR A 45 24.41 -21.80 -83.90
CA THR A 45 23.48 -22.81 -83.37
C THR A 45 23.84 -23.17 -81.92
N LYS A 46 25.12 -23.37 -81.61
CA LYS A 46 25.59 -23.62 -80.24
C LYS A 46 25.23 -22.47 -79.29
N GLN A 47 25.48 -21.23 -79.71
CA GLN A 47 25.14 -20.03 -78.93
C GLN A 47 23.63 -19.89 -78.70
N LEU A 48 22.82 -20.13 -79.73
CA LEU A 48 21.36 -20.09 -79.63
C LEU A 48 20.81 -21.17 -78.70
N ASN A 49 21.34 -22.40 -78.77
CA ASN A 49 20.94 -23.49 -77.88
C ASN A 49 21.31 -23.19 -76.42
N ALA A 50 22.51 -22.66 -76.16
CA ALA A 50 22.91 -22.25 -74.81
C ALA A 50 22.03 -21.11 -74.27
N ALA A 51 21.73 -20.09 -75.09
CA ALA A 51 20.85 -19.00 -74.71
C ALA A 51 19.41 -19.46 -74.46
N LEU A 52 18.92 -20.44 -75.24
CA LEU A 52 17.60 -21.04 -75.04
C LEU A 52 17.51 -21.81 -73.72
N ASP A 53 18.52 -22.62 -73.41
CA ASP A 53 18.58 -23.38 -72.16
C ASP A 53 18.64 -22.43 -70.95
N GLU A 54 19.52 -21.43 -70.99
CA GLU A 54 19.64 -20.43 -69.92
C GLU A 54 18.34 -19.62 -69.74
N SER A 55 17.67 -19.27 -70.85
CA SER A 55 16.37 -18.60 -70.82
C SER A 55 15.29 -19.48 -70.19
N ARG A 56 15.27 -20.78 -70.49
CA ARG A 56 14.32 -21.74 -69.88
C ARG A 56 14.55 -21.87 -68.39
N VAL A 57 15.81 -22.02 -67.96
CA VAL A 57 16.16 -22.10 -66.55
C VAL A 57 15.77 -20.82 -65.80
N TRP A 58 16.02 -19.64 -66.38
CA TRP A 58 15.58 -18.37 -65.78
C TRP A 58 14.07 -18.24 -65.71
N ILE A 59 13.33 -18.52 -66.79
CA ILE A 59 11.86 -18.45 -66.81
C ILE A 59 11.27 -19.38 -65.76
N ASN A 60 11.75 -20.63 -65.69
CA ASN A 60 11.29 -21.60 -64.70
C ASN A 60 11.59 -21.14 -63.27
N GLY A 61 12.79 -20.58 -63.01
CA GLY A 61 13.13 -20.04 -61.70
C GLY A 61 12.27 -18.83 -61.31
N VAL A 62 11.97 -17.93 -62.24
CA VAL A 62 11.06 -16.80 -62.00
C VAL A 62 9.66 -17.31 -61.66
N THR A 63 9.15 -18.30 -62.41
CA THR A 63 7.84 -18.89 -62.14
C THR A 63 7.81 -19.60 -60.79
N ASP A 64 8.81 -20.43 -60.45
CA ASP A 64 8.91 -21.12 -59.15
C ASP A 64 8.84 -20.14 -57.99
N ILE A 65 9.67 -19.09 -58.01
CA ILE A 65 9.70 -18.09 -56.94
C ILE A 65 8.39 -17.32 -56.87
N LEU A 66 7.78 -16.93 -58.00
CA LEU A 66 6.51 -16.19 -57.98
C LEU A 66 5.36 -17.03 -57.43
N THR A 67 5.27 -18.31 -57.80
CA THR A 67 4.28 -19.24 -57.26
C THR A 67 4.49 -19.49 -55.78
N TRP A 68 5.74 -19.69 -55.35
CA TRP A 68 6.07 -19.83 -53.93
C TRP A 68 5.77 -18.55 -53.12
N LEU A 69 6.02 -17.37 -53.68
CA LEU A 69 5.66 -16.10 -53.04
C LEU A 69 4.15 -15.97 -52.83
N GLU A 70 3.31 -16.47 -53.75
CA GLU A 70 1.85 -16.52 -53.56
C GLU A 70 1.44 -17.39 -52.36
N GLU A 71 2.09 -18.54 -52.19
CA GLU A 71 1.85 -19.42 -51.04
C GLU A 71 2.26 -18.76 -49.72
N ILE A 72 3.40 -18.06 -49.71
CA ILE A 72 3.89 -17.33 -48.53
C ILE A 72 3.01 -16.13 -48.19
N GLU A 73 2.57 -15.38 -49.19
CA GLU A 73 1.65 -14.24 -49.02
C GLU A 73 0.36 -14.66 -48.31
N ASN A 74 -0.14 -15.88 -48.53
CA ASN A 74 -1.34 -16.40 -47.85
C ASN A 74 -1.09 -16.79 -46.37
N ARG A 75 0.16 -16.99 -45.97
CA ARG A 75 0.54 -17.34 -44.58
C ARG A 75 0.76 -16.10 -43.71
N ILE A 76 0.95 -14.93 -44.32
CA ILE A 76 1.09 -13.65 -43.63
C ILE A 76 -0.31 -13.05 -43.43
N PRO A 77 -0.80 -12.90 -42.20
CA PRO A 77 -2.10 -12.29 -41.96
C PRO A 77 -2.15 -10.83 -42.40
N ASP A 78 -3.37 -10.33 -42.54
CA ASP A 78 -3.62 -8.93 -42.83
C ASP A 78 -3.00 -7.99 -41.78
N ALA A 79 -2.70 -6.78 -42.21
CA ALA A 79 -1.96 -5.79 -41.42
C ALA A 79 -2.67 -5.33 -40.14
N GLN A 80 -3.97 -5.60 -39.99
CA GLN A 80 -4.72 -5.28 -38.78
C GLN A 80 -4.68 -6.44 -37.80
N LEU A 81 -4.01 -6.22 -36.67
CA LEU A 81 -4.08 -7.11 -35.51
C LEU A 81 -5.44 -6.93 -34.84
N SER A 82 -6.33 -7.92 -34.99
CA SER A 82 -7.68 -7.86 -34.41
C SER A 82 -7.74 -8.32 -32.96
N THR A 83 -6.65 -8.89 -32.42
CA THR A 83 -6.65 -9.55 -31.11
C THR A 83 -5.67 -8.92 -30.13
N SER A 84 -6.11 -8.76 -28.88
CA SER A 84 -5.27 -8.38 -27.74
C SER A 84 -4.99 -9.58 -26.82
N ASN A 85 -5.33 -10.80 -27.24
CA ASN A 85 -5.06 -12.01 -26.47
C ASN A 85 -3.58 -12.41 -26.60
N VAL A 86 -2.89 -12.50 -25.46
CA VAL A 86 -1.45 -12.81 -25.38
C VAL A 86 -1.10 -14.14 -26.07
N ASP A 87 -1.90 -15.19 -25.90
CA ASP A 87 -1.61 -16.50 -26.50
C ASP A 87 -1.80 -16.50 -28.01
N LYS A 88 -2.85 -15.82 -28.51
CA LYS A 88 -3.04 -15.62 -29.95
C LYS A 88 -1.92 -14.78 -30.57
N LEU A 89 -1.47 -13.73 -29.87
CA LEU A 89 -0.35 -12.90 -30.31
C LEU A 89 0.97 -13.68 -30.34
N LYS A 90 1.23 -14.57 -29.37
CA LYS A 90 2.39 -15.49 -29.41
C LYS A 90 2.35 -16.40 -30.63
N GLN A 91 1.21 -17.07 -30.86
CA GLN A 91 1.02 -17.94 -32.04
C GLN A 91 1.24 -17.17 -33.35
N LEU A 92 0.77 -15.92 -33.41
CA LEU A 92 0.97 -15.05 -34.55
C LEU A 92 2.46 -14.71 -34.77
N VAL A 93 3.17 -14.31 -33.71
CA VAL A 93 4.61 -14.02 -33.77
C VAL A 93 5.37 -15.25 -34.28
N ASP A 94 5.07 -16.45 -33.77
CA ASP A 94 5.71 -17.69 -34.20
C ASP A 94 5.44 -18.02 -35.67
N ARG A 95 4.19 -17.81 -36.12
CA ARG A 95 3.82 -18.00 -37.53
C ARG A 95 4.61 -17.07 -38.46
N VAL A 96 4.71 -15.78 -38.12
CA VAL A 96 5.43 -14.79 -38.94
C VAL A 96 6.94 -15.02 -38.89
N LYS A 97 7.50 -15.44 -37.75
CA LYS A 97 8.91 -15.88 -37.64
C LYS A 97 9.20 -17.07 -38.55
N THR A 98 8.29 -18.04 -38.62
CA THR A 98 8.41 -19.18 -39.54
C THR A 98 8.47 -18.72 -41.01
N VAL A 99 7.59 -17.78 -41.40
CA VAL A 99 7.63 -17.18 -42.75
C VAL A 99 8.96 -16.45 -43.00
N GLN A 100 9.50 -15.75 -42.01
CA GLN A 100 10.79 -15.07 -42.14
C GLN A 100 11.96 -16.05 -42.31
N THR A 101 11.92 -17.20 -41.62
CA THR A 101 12.88 -18.29 -41.83
C THR A 101 12.80 -18.85 -43.25
N ASP A 102 11.59 -19.08 -43.75
CA ASP A 102 11.36 -19.57 -45.11
C ASP A 102 11.90 -18.58 -46.16
N LEU A 103 11.62 -17.27 -46.02
CA LEU A 103 12.18 -16.21 -46.87
C LEU A 103 13.70 -16.17 -46.85
N THR A 104 14.30 -16.34 -45.67
CA THR A 104 15.75 -16.38 -45.52
C THR A 104 16.35 -17.59 -46.24
N SER A 105 15.70 -18.76 -46.15
CA SER A 105 16.15 -19.99 -46.80
C SER A 105 16.12 -19.93 -48.33
N ARG A 106 15.15 -19.18 -48.89
CA ARG A 106 14.94 -18.99 -50.34
C ARG A 106 15.67 -17.78 -50.94
N GLN A 107 16.32 -16.95 -50.11
CA GLN A 107 17.11 -15.80 -50.58
C GLN A 107 18.18 -16.17 -51.63
N PRO A 108 18.94 -17.28 -51.51
CA PRO A 108 19.91 -17.68 -52.53
C PRO A 108 19.27 -18.00 -53.88
N ASP A 109 18.10 -18.65 -53.89
CA ASP A 109 17.37 -18.99 -55.12
C ASP A 109 16.93 -17.73 -55.86
N PHE A 110 16.44 -16.73 -55.12
CA PHE A 110 16.13 -15.41 -55.63
C PHE A 110 17.35 -14.71 -56.22
N ASP A 111 18.46 -14.65 -55.48
CA ASP A 111 19.69 -13.98 -55.91
C ASP A 111 20.26 -14.61 -57.20
N ILE A 112 20.28 -15.94 -57.26
CA ILE A 112 20.73 -16.71 -58.44
C ILE A 112 19.82 -16.43 -59.64
N THR A 113 18.50 -16.51 -59.46
CA THR A 113 17.52 -16.31 -60.53
C THR A 113 17.56 -14.87 -61.05
N TYR A 114 17.63 -13.89 -60.15
CA TYR A 114 17.75 -12.47 -60.51
C TYR A 114 19.06 -12.20 -61.28
N LYS A 115 20.18 -12.75 -60.81
CA LYS A 115 21.49 -12.63 -61.48
C LYS A 115 21.48 -13.28 -62.87
N ARG A 116 20.84 -14.44 -63.04
CA ARG A 116 20.67 -15.10 -64.34
C ARG A 116 19.92 -14.20 -65.32
N GLY A 117 18.80 -13.59 -64.90
CA GLY A 117 18.08 -12.64 -65.74
C GLY A 117 18.94 -11.44 -66.15
N ARG A 118 19.80 -10.94 -65.26
CA ARG A 118 20.76 -9.88 -65.58
C ARG A 118 21.79 -10.31 -66.63
N SER A 119 22.37 -11.50 -66.48
CA SER A 119 23.33 -12.03 -67.46
C SER A 119 22.71 -12.36 -68.81
N LEU A 120 21.43 -12.76 -68.85
CA LEU A 120 20.70 -12.98 -70.09
C LEU A 120 20.55 -11.68 -70.90
N MET A 121 20.36 -10.54 -70.25
CA MET A 121 20.26 -9.24 -70.93
C MET A 121 21.54 -8.88 -71.71
N ASP A 122 22.72 -9.28 -71.22
CA ASP A 122 24.01 -8.99 -71.88
C ASP A 122 24.14 -9.68 -73.25
N ARG A 123 23.41 -10.78 -73.46
CA ARG A 123 23.46 -11.63 -74.67
C ARG A 123 22.15 -11.63 -75.47
N ALA A 124 21.13 -10.93 -74.99
CA ALA A 124 19.82 -10.85 -75.62
C ALA A 124 19.76 -9.83 -76.78
N PRO A 125 18.91 -10.06 -77.79
CA PRO A 125 18.64 -9.04 -78.81
C PRO A 125 17.91 -7.83 -78.19
N ARG A 126 18.14 -6.63 -78.75
CA ARG A 126 17.65 -5.35 -78.19
C ARG A 126 16.16 -5.32 -77.84
N HIS A 127 15.32 -6.02 -78.60
CA HIS A 127 13.87 -6.04 -78.38
C HIS A 127 13.43 -6.95 -77.21
N GLU A 128 14.26 -7.91 -76.79
CA GLU A 128 13.96 -8.82 -75.66
C GLU A 128 14.51 -8.30 -74.32
N ILE A 129 15.57 -7.47 -74.34
CA ILE A 129 16.18 -6.89 -73.12
C ILE A 129 15.12 -6.25 -72.23
N LYS A 130 14.22 -5.45 -72.81
CA LYS A 130 13.17 -4.75 -72.05
C LYS A 130 12.23 -5.72 -71.33
N LYS A 131 11.83 -6.83 -71.96
CA LYS A 131 10.94 -7.84 -71.36
C LYS A 131 11.63 -8.58 -70.21
N ILE A 132 12.91 -8.91 -70.39
CA ILE A 132 13.72 -9.57 -69.33
C ILE A 132 13.85 -8.64 -68.13
N GLN A 133 14.16 -7.36 -68.38
CA GLN A 133 14.24 -6.34 -67.36
C GLN A 133 12.91 -6.19 -66.60
N GLU A 134 11.79 -6.03 -67.30
CA GLU A 134 10.46 -5.91 -66.70
C GLU A 134 10.12 -7.11 -65.79
N ARG A 135 10.41 -8.33 -66.22
CA ARG A 135 10.20 -9.53 -65.39
C ARG A 135 11.11 -9.58 -64.16
N ASN A 136 12.39 -9.24 -64.31
CA ASN A 136 13.33 -9.20 -63.19
C ASN A 136 12.95 -8.13 -62.16
N GLU A 137 12.54 -6.95 -62.60
CA GLU A 137 12.07 -5.89 -61.71
C GLU A 137 10.76 -6.26 -61.03
N ASN A 138 9.84 -6.95 -61.72
CA ASN A 138 8.62 -7.47 -61.09
C ASN A 138 8.93 -8.51 -60.00
N LEU A 139 9.81 -9.48 -60.30
CA LEU A 139 10.26 -10.48 -59.34
C LEU A 139 10.86 -9.81 -58.09
N LYS A 140 11.78 -8.87 -58.30
CA LYS A 140 12.42 -8.11 -57.21
C LYS A 140 11.41 -7.30 -56.41
N LYS A 141 10.48 -6.62 -57.08
CA LYS A 141 9.44 -5.82 -56.42
C LYS A 141 8.57 -6.69 -55.52
N ARG A 142 8.10 -7.85 -56.01
CA ARG A 142 7.26 -8.77 -55.24
C ARG A 142 8.04 -9.36 -54.06
N TRP A 143 9.25 -9.84 -54.30
CA TRP A 143 10.13 -10.36 -53.24
C TRP A 143 10.31 -9.34 -52.10
N ASN A 144 10.70 -8.11 -52.43
CA ASN A 144 10.89 -7.05 -51.44
C ASN A 144 9.60 -6.68 -50.71
N ALA A 145 8.46 -6.66 -51.41
CA ALA A 145 7.16 -6.37 -50.80
C ALA A 145 6.76 -7.43 -49.76
N VAL A 146 7.00 -8.72 -50.05
CA VAL A 146 6.73 -9.81 -49.11
C VAL A 146 7.68 -9.76 -47.91
N GLN A 147 8.97 -9.49 -48.13
CA GLN A 147 9.94 -9.30 -47.04
C GLN A 147 9.54 -8.14 -46.12
N GLU A 148 9.20 -6.99 -46.69
CA GLU A 148 8.81 -5.81 -45.92
C GLU A 148 7.51 -6.06 -45.14
N ARG A 149 6.49 -6.61 -45.80
CA ARG A 149 5.21 -6.95 -45.14
C ARG A 149 5.42 -7.94 -43.99
N THR A 150 6.23 -8.98 -44.19
CA THR A 150 6.56 -9.95 -43.12
C THR A 150 7.20 -9.25 -41.92
N ASN A 151 8.19 -8.38 -42.16
CA ASN A 151 8.88 -7.67 -41.09
C ASN A 151 7.96 -6.68 -40.37
N GLN A 152 7.13 -5.92 -41.09
CA GLN A 152 6.15 -5.00 -40.51
C GLN A 152 5.13 -5.75 -39.64
N THR A 153 4.54 -6.84 -40.15
CA THR A 153 3.59 -7.65 -39.38
C THR A 153 4.26 -8.26 -38.14
N ARG A 154 5.52 -8.71 -38.23
CA ARG A 154 6.27 -9.22 -37.08
C ARG A 154 6.45 -8.16 -36.00
N LEU A 155 6.96 -6.98 -36.38
CA LEU A 155 7.19 -5.87 -35.44
C LEU A 155 5.89 -5.41 -34.79
N ALA A 156 4.81 -5.32 -35.56
CA ALA A 156 3.49 -4.98 -35.03
C ALA A 156 2.99 -6.04 -34.03
N ALA A 157 3.11 -7.33 -34.36
CA ALA A 157 2.68 -8.43 -33.50
C ALA A 157 3.51 -8.52 -32.21
N GLU A 158 4.83 -8.34 -32.29
CA GLU A 158 5.71 -8.29 -31.13
C GLU A 158 5.41 -7.10 -30.22
N GLN A 159 5.15 -5.92 -30.79
CA GLN A 159 4.77 -4.73 -30.02
C GLN A 159 3.42 -4.93 -29.33
N ALA A 160 2.42 -5.46 -30.04
CA ALA A 160 1.11 -5.74 -29.45
C ALA A 160 1.19 -6.80 -28.33
N LEU A 161 2.06 -7.80 -28.48
CA LEU A 161 2.31 -8.81 -27.46
C LEU A 161 2.92 -8.19 -26.20
N LEU A 162 3.91 -7.31 -26.37
CA LEU A 162 4.53 -6.58 -25.27
C LEU A 162 3.51 -5.70 -24.54
N ASP A 163 2.72 -4.93 -25.29
CA ASP A 163 1.71 -4.03 -24.73
C ASP A 163 0.61 -4.80 -23.98
N SER A 164 0.16 -5.93 -24.52
CA SER A 164 -0.86 -6.78 -23.88
C SER A 164 -0.32 -7.47 -22.62
N SER A 165 0.93 -7.94 -22.64
CA SER A 165 1.56 -8.58 -21.47
C SER A 165 1.78 -7.55 -20.34
N ALA A 166 2.27 -6.35 -20.68
CA ALA A 166 2.43 -5.26 -19.72
C ALA A 166 1.09 -4.79 -19.14
N PHE A 167 0.01 -4.87 -19.91
CA PHE A 167 -1.34 -4.61 -19.41
C PHE A 167 -1.78 -5.65 -18.37
N ASP A 168 -1.61 -6.94 -18.67
CA ASP A 168 -1.98 -8.03 -17.75
C ASP A 168 -1.15 -7.96 -16.44
N GLU A 169 0.16 -7.69 -16.52
CA GLU A 169 1.02 -7.50 -15.34
C GLU A 169 0.58 -6.30 -14.49
N ALA A 170 0.28 -5.16 -15.12
CA ALA A 170 -0.18 -3.96 -14.41
C ALA A 170 -1.53 -4.18 -13.71
N ILE A 171 -2.43 -4.94 -14.32
CA ILE A 171 -3.70 -5.35 -13.70
C ILE A 171 -3.42 -6.25 -12.49
N LEU A 172 -2.58 -7.27 -12.62
CA LEU A 172 -2.29 -8.20 -11.53
C LEU A 172 -1.66 -7.50 -10.33
N GLU A 173 -0.70 -6.58 -10.57
CA GLU A 173 -0.11 -5.77 -9.50
C GLU A 173 -1.17 -4.90 -8.80
N LEU A 174 -2.06 -4.28 -9.57
CA LEU A 174 -3.12 -3.44 -9.04
C LEU A 174 -4.14 -4.26 -8.25
N GLU A 175 -4.58 -5.42 -8.75
CA GLU A 175 -5.48 -6.32 -8.04
C GLU A 175 -4.86 -6.82 -6.74
N SER A 176 -3.60 -7.24 -6.77
CA SER A 176 -2.88 -7.67 -5.57
C SER A 176 -2.83 -6.57 -4.51
N TRP A 177 -2.55 -5.32 -4.93
CA TRP A 177 -2.52 -4.19 -4.01
C TRP A 177 -3.91 -3.88 -3.44
N ILE A 178 -4.96 -3.88 -4.29
CA ILE A 178 -6.35 -3.66 -3.83
C ILE A 178 -6.75 -4.74 -2.83
N ASP A 179 -6.46 -6.01 -3.12
CA ASP A 179 -6.80 -7.13 -2.24
C ASP A 179 -6.06 -7.04 -0.89
N GLU A 180 -4.78 -6.63 -0.89
CA GLU A 180 -4.03 -6.39 0.35
C GLU A 180 -4.65 -5.25 1.18
N GLU A 181 -5.03 -4.14 0.53
CA GLU A 181 -5.66 -3.00 1.20
C GLU A 181 -7.06 -3.33 1.76
N LEU A 182 -7.86 -4.08 1.01
CA LEU A 182 -9.17 -4.61 1.46
C LEU A 182 -8.99 -5.55 2.66
N ASN A 183 -7.99 -6.43 2.63
CA ASN A 183 -7.72 -7.37 3.71
C ASN A 183 -7.35 -6.66 5.02
N LYS A 184 -6.56 -5.58 4.97
CA LYS A 184 -6.25 -4.76 6.15
C LYS A 184 -7.51 -4.19 6.81
N ASN A 185 -8.59 -3.95 6.06
CA ASN A 185 -9.86 -3.48 6.64
C ASN A 185 -10.69 -4.60 7.30
N LEU A 186 -10.43 -5.87 6.96
CA LEU A 186 -11.11 -7.04 7.54
C LEU A 186 -10.47 -7.49 8.86
N THR A 187 -9.15 -7.34 9.00
CA THR A 187 -8.38 -7.90 10.12
C THR A 187 -8.28 -6.94 11.31
N GLY A 188 -9.25 -6.89 12.24
CA GLY A 188 -9.12 -6.25 13.58
C GLY A 188 -8.90 -4.73 13.65
N ASP A 189 -8.30 -4.12 12.62
CA ASP A 189 -8.02 -2.70 12.40
C ASP A 189 -9.28 -1.92 12.05
N SER A 190 -10.42 -2.58 11.87
CA SER A 190 -11.71 -1.90 11.61
C SER A 190 -12.18 -1.04 12.78
N ARG A 191 -11.71 -1.33 13.99
CA ARG A 191 -12.02 -0.54 15.19
C ARG A 191 -11.14 0.69 15.24
N VAL A 192 -11.76 1.86 15.40
CA VAL A 192 -11.06 3.15 15.36
C VAL A 192 -11.16 3.95 16.65
N LEU A 193 -11.95 3.48 17.62
CA LEU A 193 -12.10 4.11 18.93
C LEU A 193 -10.85 3.87 19.80
N GLY A 194 -10.53 4.81 20.68
CA GLY A 194 -9.41 4.66 21.61
C GLY A 194 -9.14 5.95 22.38
N ASP A 195 -8.03 5.98 23.12
CA ASP A 195 -7.51 7.19 23.73
C ASP A 195 -7.03 8.19 22.66
N ILE A 196 -6.86 9.44 23.06
CA ILE A 196 -6.54 10.55 22.15
C ILE A 196 -5.28 10.30 21.31
N ASP A 197 -4.26 9.65 21.87
CA ASP A 197 -3.00 9.40 21.18
C ASP A 197 -3.10 8.22 20.21
N THR A 198 -3.80 7.14 20.60
CA THR A 198 -4.10 6.04 19.67
C THR A 198 -4.92 6.53 18.49
N VAL A 199 -5.96 7.34 18.71
CA VAL A 199 -6.81 7.85 17.61
C VAL A 199 -6.03 8.79 16.69
N LYS A 200 -5.15 9.65 17.22
CA LYS A 200 -4.23 10.47 16.40
C LYS A 200 -3.32 9.60 15.53
N ALA A 201 -2.75 8.52 16.08
CA ALA A 201 -1.90 7.61 15.32
C ALA A 201 -2.67 6.92 14.18
N LEU A 202 -3.91 6.49 14.43
CA LEU A 202 -4.78 5.88 13.41
C LEU A 202 -5.17 6.88 12.30
N LEU A 203 -5.39 8.16 12.64
CA LEU A 203 -5.64 9.22 11.66
C LEU A 203 -4.43 9.44 10.74
N GLU A 204 -3.22 9.50 11.28
CA GLU A 204 -2.01 9.65 10.48
C GLU A 204 -1.75 8.42 9.59
N GLU A 205 -2.00 7.22 10.10
CA GLU A 205 -1.96 6.00 9.29
C GLU A 205 -2.97 6.06 8.14
N HIS A 206 -4.22 6.48 8.41
CA HIS A 206 -5.25 6.61 7.39
C HIS A 206 -4.87 7.64 6.31
N LYS A 207 -4.31 8.80 6.70
CA LYS A 207 -3.80 9.79 5.74
C LYS A 207 -2.71 9.21 4.85
N LYS A 208 -1.77 8.43 5.41
CA LYS A 208 -0.75 7.74 4.62
C LYS A 208 -1.38 6.80 3.59
N ARG A 209 -2.35 5.97 4.01
CA ARG A 209 -3.06 5.06 3.11
C ARG A 209 -3.85 5.80 2.03
N GLU A 210 -4.43 6.95 2.37
CA GLU A 210 -5.13 7.80 1.41
C GLU A 210 -4.19 8.38 0.35
N THR A 211 -3.01 8.88 0.74
CA THR A 211 -2.00 9.35 -0.22
C THR A 211 -1.52 8.26 -1.17
N GLU A 212 -1.32 7.03 -0.67
CA GLU A 212 -0.97 5.88 -1.51
C GLU A 212 -2.11 5.51 -2.46
N ARG A 213 -3.35 5.48 -1.98
CA ARG A 213 -4.55 5.23 -2.81
C ARG A 213 -4.70 6.26 -3.92
N LEU A 214 -4.49 7.54 -3.65
CA LEU A 214 -4.50 8.59 -4.68
C LEU A 214 -3.40 8.40 -5.73
N SER A 215 -2.23 7.88 -5.34
CA SER A 215 -1.17 7.51 -6.27
C SER A 215 -1.59 6.34 -7.17
N LYS A 216 -2.11 5.25 -6.57
CA LYS A 216 -2.57 4.07 -7.31
C LYS A 216 -3.76 4.36 -8.23
N ARG A 217 -4.63 5.34 -7.88
CA ARG A 217 -5.74 5.81 -8.74
C ARG A 217 -5.25 6.27 -10.12
N LYS A 218 -4.13 7.00 -10.18
CA LYS A 218 -3.55 7.45 -11.45
C LYS A 218 -3.10 6.28 -12.33
N GLY A 219 -2.58 5.23 -11.70
CA GLY A 219 -2.23 3.97 -12.35
C GLY A 219 -3.47 3.28 -12.93
N LEU A 220 -4.53 3.16 -12.13
CA LEU A 220 -5.83 2.62 -12.58
C LEU A 220 -6.37 3.38 -13.78
N ASP A 221 -6.42 4.72 -13.73
CA ASP A 221 -6.94 5.53 -14.83
C ASP A 221 -6.13 5.34 -16.13
N THR A 222 -4.81 5.18 -16.00
CA THR A 222 -3.92 4.88 -17.14
C THR A 222 -4.22 3.51 -17.75
N VAL A 223 -4.41 2.50 -16.91
CA VAL A 223 -4.72 1.12 -17.32
C VAL A 223 -6.10 1.07 -18.00
N LEU A 224 -7.12 1.73 -17.43
CA LEU A 224 -8.46 1.82 -18.02
C LEU A 224 -8.46 2.57 -19.36
N SER A 225 -7.66 3.63 -19.50
CA SER A 225 -7.50 4.35 -20.77
C SER A 225 -6.88 3.45 -21.85
N LYS A 226 -5.83 2.69 -21.51
CA LYS A 226 -5.22 1.72 -22.42
C LYS A 226 -6.20 0.61 -22.80
N ALA A 227 -6.91 0.05 -21.84
CA ALA A 227 -7.93 -0.96 -22.09
C ALA A 227 -9.03 -0.48 -23.05
N THR A 228 -9.46 0.79 -22.90
CA THR A 228 -10.47 1.39 -23.78
C THR A 228 -9.98 1.50 -25.22
N LYS A 229 -8.70 1.85 -25.43
CA LYS A 229 -8.07 1.89 -26.76
C LYS A 229 -7.87 0.49 -27.36
N LEU A 230 -7.60 -0.52 -26.54
CA LEU A 230 -7.51 -1.90 -27.00
C LEU A 230 -8.90 -2.46 -27.34
N ALA A 231 -9.93 -2.10 -26.57
CA ALA A 231 -11.30 -2.54 -26.74
C ALA A 231 -12.07 -1.80 -27.85
N SER A 232 -11.56 -0.68 -28.39
CA SER A 232 -12.23 0.07 -29.48
C SER A 232 -12.27 -0.67 -30.82
N ASN A 233 -11.54 -1.78 -30.96
CA ASN A 233 -11.73 -2.72 -32.05
C ASN A 233 -12.89 -3.65 -31.68
N ASP A 234 -14.02 -3.50 -32.39
CA ASP A 234 -15.37 -4.01 -32.10
C ASP A 234 -15.53 -5.54 -32.27
N GLY A 235 -14.49 -6.31 -31.92
CA GLY A 235 -14.47 -7.77 -31.95
C GLY A 235 -14.84 -8.39 -30.61
N ASP A 236 -15.52 -9.53 -30.66
CA ASP A 236 -15.78 -10.41 -29.50
C ASP A 236 -14.48 -10.87 -28.79
N GLU A 237 -13.34 -10.79 -29.49
CA GLU A 237 -12.02 -11.16 -29.00
C GLU A 237 -11.48 -10.28 -27.85
N ASN A 238 -12.08 -9.09 -27.61
CA ASN A 238 -11.68 -8.16 -26.54
C ASN A 238 -12.61 -8.20 -25.31
N SER A 239 -13.51 -9.18 -25.23
CA SER A 239 -14.40 -9.41 -24.08
C SER A 239 -13.64 -9.61 -22.76
N HIS A 240 -12.49 -10.29 -22.80
CA HIS A 240 -11.59 -10.47 -21.66
C HIS A 240 -11.14 -9.13 -21.04
N ILE A 241 -10.69 -8.19 -21.87
CA ILE A 241 -10.20 -6.88 -21.41
C ILE A 241 -11.32 -6.12 -20.68
N ARG A 242 -12.53 -6.13 -21.26
CA ARG A 242 -13.71 -5.52 -20.65
C ARG A 242 -14.06 -6.15 -19.30
N ALA A 243 -14.02 -7.48 -19.22
CA ALA A 243 -14.30 -8.22 -17.98
C ALA A 243 -13.27 -7.89 -16.88
N VAL A 244 -11.99 -7.84 -17.23
CA VAL A 244 -10.90 -7.46 -16.31
C VAL A 244 -11.08 -6.02 -15.81
N CYS A 245 -11.33 -5.07 -16.71
CA CYS A 245 -11.56 -3.67 -16.31
C CYS A 245 -12.78 -3.52 -15.40
N SER A 246 -13.87 -4.23 -15.69
CA SER A 246 -15.06 -4.24 -14.83
C SER A 246 -14.73 -4.75 -13.44
N ARG A 247 -14.02 -5.88 -13.33
CA ARG A 247 -13.62 -6.50 -12.07
C ARG A 247 -12.74 -5.58 -11.22
N VAL A 248 -11.70 -4.99 -11.82
CA VAL A 248 -10.81 -4.05 -11.12
C VAL A 248 -11.57 -2.80 -10.68
N SER A 249 -12.47 -2.28 -11.52
CA SER A 249 -13.28 -1.11 -11.18
C SER A 249 -14.23 -1.40 -10.00
N GLU A 250 -14.84 -2.58 -9.97
CA GLU A 250 -15.70 -3.01 -8.86
C GLU A 250 -14.91 -3.13 -7.55
N LYS A 251 -13.76 -3.81 -7.57
CA LYS A 251 -12.88 -3.90 -6.40
C LYS A 251 -12.40 -2.53 -5.92
N TRP A 252 -12.06 -1.63 -6.85
CA TRP A 252 -11.65 -0.27 -6.53
C TRP A 252 -12.77 0.53 -5.87
N ASN A 253 -14.00 0.44 -6.39
CA ASN A 253 -15.16 1.12 -5.80
C ASN A 253 -15.45 0.62 -4.38
N LEU A 254 -15.33 -0.69 -4.15
CA LEU A 254 -15.46 -1.26 -2.80
C LEU A 254 -14.39 -0.71 -1.84
N LEU A 255 -13.14 -0.59 -2.31
CA LEU A 255 -12.06 0.00 -1.52
C LEU A 255 -12.33 1.48 -1.20
N GLU A 256 -12.84 2.26 -2.16
CA GLU A 256 -13.23 3.66 -1.93
C GLU A 256 -14.35 3.76 -0.89
N GLU A 257 -15.36 2.89 -0.96
CA GLU A 257 -16.45 2.85 0.01
C GLU A 257 -15.93 2.53 1.42
N GLN A 258 -15.08 1.51 1.56
CA GLN A 258 -14.49 1.16 2.86
C GLN A 258 -13.60 2.27 3.42
N ALA A 259 -12.79 2.91 2.57
CA ALA A 259 -11.94 4.03 2.97
C ALA A 259 -12.79 5.23 3.46
N SER A 260 -13.88 5.54 2.76
CA SER A 260 -14.82 6.59 3.15
C SER A 260 -15.49 6.29 4.50
N LYS A 261 -15.99 5.06 4.70
CA LYS A 261 -16.56 4.62 5.97
C LYS A 261 -15.56 4.73 7.13
N ARG A 262 -14.30 4.31 6.91
CA ARG A 262 -13.22 4.43 7.90
C ARG A 262 -12.93 5.89 8.23
N ALA A 263 -12.89 6.78 7.23
CA ALA A 263 -12.66 8.21 7.44
C ALA A 263 -13.73 8.84 8.35
N THR A 264 -15.02 8.55 8.08
CA THR A 264 -16.12 9.03 8.91
C THR A 264 -16.03 8.47 10.34
N ALA A 265 -15.72 7.19 10.48
CA ALA A 265 -15.57 6.56 11.80
C ALA A 265 -14.39 7.16 12.59
N LEU A 266 -13.27 7.47 11.93
CA LEU A 266 -12.10 8.10 12.56
C LEU A 266 -12.40 9.53 13.04
N GLU A 267 -13.16 10.32 12.29
CA GLU A 267 -13.54 11.66 12.75
C GLU A 267 -14.48 11.58 13.97
N GLY A 268 -15.43 10.64 13.97
CA GLY A 268 -16.26 10.37 15.15
C GLY A 268 -15.44 9.89 16.36
N ALA A 269 -14.48 8.98 16.13
CA ALA A 269 -13.58 8.50 17.17
C ALA A 269 -12.73 9.63 17.78
N LYS A 270 -12.26 10.55 16.95
CA LYS A 270 -11.48 11.72 17.38
C LYS A 270 -12.32 12.66 18.24
N THR A 271 -13.58 12.91 17.88
CA THR A 271 -14.49 13.70 18.70
C THR A 271 -14.73 13.04 20.06
N LEU A 272 -15.01 11.73 20.09
CA LEU A 272 -15.22 10.99 21.34
C LEU A 272 -13.97 10.94 22.22
N ALA A 273 -12.80 10.68 21.63
CA ALA A 273 -11.55 10.63 22.36
C ALA A 273 -11.19 12.01 22.96
N LYS A 274 -11.46 13.09 22.23
CA LYS A 274 -11.24 14.45 22.72
C LYS A 274 -12.21 14.82 23.85
N ASP A 275 -13.50 14.50 23.72
CA ASP A 275 -14.49 14.74 24.78
C ASP A 275 -14.14 13.96 26.06
N PHE A 276 -13.74 12.69 25.92
CA PHE A 276 -13.28 11.89 27.06
C PHE A 276 -12.02 12.47 27.70
N ASP A 277 -11.01 12.82 26.89
CA ASP A 277 -9.77 13.44 27.36
C ASP A 277 -10.03 14.74 28.13
N GLU A 278 -10.88 15.62 27.61
CA GLU A 278 -11.27 16.87 28.28
C GLU A 278 -11.98 16.59 29.62
N LYS A 279 -12.93 15.65 29.66
CA LYS A 279 -13.63 15.27 30.90
C LYS A 279 -12.71 14.63 31.95
N VAL A 280 -11.75 13.80 31.52
CA VAL A 280 -10.75 13.19 32.41
C VAL A 280 -9.97 14.29 33.12
N HIS A 281 -9.43 15.24 32.36
CA HIS A 281 -8.62 16.32 32.91
C HIS A 281 -9.45 17.29 33.76
N GLU A 282 -10.69 17.64 33.36
CA GLU A 282 -11.60 18.45 34.19
C GLU A 282 -11.82 17.82 35.58
N ILE A 283 -12.08 16.51 35.64
CA ILE A 283 -12.27 15.81 36.92
C ILE A 283 -10.98 15.76 37.73
N LEU A 284 -9.84 15.43 37.10
CA LEU A 284 -8.57 15.31 37.82
C LEU A 284 -8.13 16.66 38.40
N ASP A 285 -8.23 17.74 37.64
CA ASP A 285 -7.90 19.09 38.10
C ASP A 285 -8.85 19.51 39.24
N TRP A 286 -10.14 19.27 39.08
CA TRP A 286 -11.13 19.57 40.12
C TRP A 286 -10.90 18.76 41.41
N LEU A 287 -10.51 17.48 41.31
CA LEU A 287 -10.17 16.67 42.49
C LEU A 287 -8.95 17.24 43.24
N VAL A 288 -7.95 17.77 42.53
CA VAL A 288 -6.80 18.46 43.15
C VAL A 288 -7.26 19.72 43.90
N GLU A 289 -8.21 20.48 43.35
CA GLU A 289 -8.78 21.63 44.06
C GLU A 289 -9.50 21.21 45.34
N ILE A 290 -10.29 20.13 45.30
CA ILE A 290 -10.97 19.59 46.48
C ILE A 290 -9.98 19.11 47.55
N GLU A 291 -8.91 18.40 47.16
CA GLU A 291 -7.84 18.01 48.07
C GLU A 291 -7.16 19.22 48.71
N GLY A 292 -6.91 20.28 47.91
CA GLY A 292 -6.41 21.55 48.42
C GLY A 292 -7.36 22.18 49.44
N LYS A 293 -8.68 22.11 49.20
CA LYS A 293 -9.67 22.59 50.17
C LYS A 293 -9.66 21.77 51.46
N LEU A 294 -9.53 20.44 51.37
CA LEU A 294 -9.47 19.52 52.52
C LEU A 294 -8.20 19.70 53.37
N ALA A 295 -7.08 20.09 52.75
CA ALA A 295 -5.79 20.27 53.43
C ALA A 295 -5.74 21.51 54.33
N VAL A 296 -6.67 22.45 54.21
CA VAL A 296 -6.69 23.69 55.02
C VAL A 296 -7.00 23.37 56.48
N SER A 297 -6.08 23.73 57.39
CA SER A 297 -6.26 23.58 58.84
C SER A 297 -6.75 24.88 59.48
N THR A 298 -7.70 24.76 60.41
CA THR A 298 -8.15 25.84 61.31
C THR A 298 -8.17 25.33 62.75
N SER A 299 -7.98 26.21 63.72
CA SER A 299 -8.11 25.89 65.15
C SER A 299 -9.56 25.77 65.61
N ASP A 300 -10.51 26.28 64.81
CA ASP A 300 -11.94 26.18 65.08
C ASP A 300 -12.53 24.91 64.46
N TYR A 301 -12.79 23.90 65.30
CA TYR A 301 -13.33 22.61 64.86
C TYR A 301 -14.73 22.72 64.23
N ALA A 302 -15.57 23.66 64.66
CA ALA A 302 -16.90 23.82 64.09
C ALA A 302 -16.81 24.33 62.64
N VAL A 303 -15.91 25.30 62.40
CA VAL A 303 -15.61 25.79 61.05
C VAL A 303 -14.96 24.70 60.19
N ALA A 304 -14.05 23.91 60.74
CA ALA A 304 -13.42 22.80 60.03
C ALA A 304 -14.43 21.73 59.59
N LEU A 305 -15.34 21.33 60.51
CA LEU A 305 -16.39 20.35 60.22
C LEU A 305 -17.39 20.85 59.19
N SER A 306 -17.85 22.11 59.30
CA SER A 306 -18.72 22.74 58.31
C SER A 306 -18.08 22.72 56.92
N ARG A 307 -16.78 23.03 56.83
CA ARG A 307 -16.05 23.00 55.55
C ARG A 307 -15.96 21.59 54.96
N VAL A 308 -15.74 20.57 55.78
CA VAL A 308 -15.73 19.18 55.29
C VAL A 308 -17.12 18.77 54.80
N GLU A 309 -18.19 19.16 55.49
CA GLU A 309 -19.57 18.91 55.06
C GLU A 309 -19.88 19.59 53.71
N ASP A 310 -19.46 20.85 53.54
CA ASP A 310 -19.57 21.57 52.27
C ASP A 310 -18.83 20.82 51.14
N ILE A 311 -17.61 20.34 51.41
CA ILE A 311 -16.82 19.55 50.44
C ILE A 311 -17.50 18.22 50.10
N LYS A 312 -18.05 17.50 51.08
CA LYS A 312 -18.79 16.25 50.84
C LYS A 312 -20.04 16.50 50.00
N THR A 313 -20.70 17.63 50.21
CA THR A 313 -21.83 18.08 49.38
C THR A 313 -21.38 18.42 47.95
N GLU A 314 -20.25 19.13 47.78
CA GLU A 314 -19.64 19.39 46.46
C GLU A 314 -19.27 18.08 45.73
N LEU A 315 -18.71 17.10 46.44
CA LEU A 315 -18.43 15.75 45.92
C LEU A 315 -19.69 15.04 45.47
N HIS A 316 -20.73 15.05 46.29
CA HIS A 316 -22.01 14.46 45.93
C HIS A 316 -22.61 15.08 44.67
N ASN A 317 -22.59 16.42 44.56
CA ASN A 317 -23.17 17.15 43.44
C ASN A 317 -22.40 16.96 42.11
N ASN A 318 -21.11 16.60 42.16
CA ASN A 318 -20.31 16.34 40.97
C ASN A 318 -20.26 14.85 40.57
N ARG A 319 -20.97 13.95 41.27
CA ARG A 319 -21.01 12.52 40.93
C ARG A 319 -21.50 12.27 39.50
N ASP A 320 -22.50 13.01 39.04
CA ASP A 320 -23.02 12.87 37.68
C ASP A 320 -21.98 13.18 36.60
N LYS A 321 -21.10 14.16 36.86
CA LYS A 321 -19.98 14.48 35.96
C LYS A 321 -18.97 13.34 35.89
N ARG A 322 -18.62 12.77 37.05
CA ARG A 322 -17.76 11.58 37.14
C ARG A 322 -18.37 10.42 36.37
N ASP A 323 -19.65 10.12 36.60
CA ASP A 323 -20.33 9.00 35.97
C ASP A 323 -20.42 9.18 34.46
N SER A 324 -20.72 10.39 33.98
CA SER A 324 -20.67 10.75 32.56
C SER A 324 -19.28 10.53 31.93
N CYS A 325 -18.20 10.87 32.64
CA CYS A 325 -16.83 10.63 32.17
C CYS A 325 -16.49 9.13 32.12
N LEU A 326 -16.83 8.38 33.17
CA LEU A 326 -16.62 6.94 33.21
C LEU A 326 -17.43 6.20 32.16
N ASP A 327 -18.67 6.64 31.89
CA ASP A 327 -19.52 6.08 30.85
C ASP A 327 -18.97 6.35 29.44
N ALA A 328 -18.44 7.56 29.19
CA ALA A 328 -17.72 7.86 27.95
C ALA A 328 -16.48 6.94 27.77
N GLY A 329 -15.69 6.77 28.84
CA GLY A 329 -14.52 5.89 28.84
C GLY A 329 -14.88 4.43 28.58
N ARG A 330 -15.91 3.91 29.26
CA ARG A 330 -16.43 2.53 29.07
C ARG A 330 -17.02 2.31 27.69
N HIS A 331 -17.71 3.31 27.14
CA HIS A 331 -18.25 3.27 25.78
C HIS A 331 -17.12 3.14 24.74
N ILE A 332 -16.06 3.95 24.87
CA ILE A 332 -14.87 3.84 24.01
C ILE A 332 -14.21 2.48 24.19
N GLN A 333 -13.99 2.05 25.44
CA GLN A 333 -13.32 0.80 25.78
C GLN A 333 -14.00 -0.44 25.19
N ALA A 334 -15.34 -0.48 25.16
CA ALA A 334 -16.10 -1.64 24.68
C ALA A 334 -15.77 -2.03 23.23
N ASN A 335 -15.46 -1.04 22.39
CA ASN A 335 -15.21 -1.23 20.95
C ASN A 335 -13.92 -0.55 20.48
N CYS A 336 -12.95 -0.38 21.39
CA CYS A 336 -11.68 0.26 21.06
C CYS A 336 -10.78 -0.61 20.17
N HIS A 337 -9.87 0.06 19.48
CA HIS A 337 -8.77 -0.54 18.76
C HIS A 337 -7.88 -1.34 19.74
N PRO A 338 -7.31 -2.51 19.35
CA PRO A 338 -6.51 -3.33 20.26
C PRO A 338 -5.37 -2.59 20.98
N LYS A 339 -4.73 -1.62 20.31
CA LYS A 339 -3.67 -0.78 20.91
C LYS A 339 -4.19 0.16 22.02
N ALA A 340 -5.47 0.51 22.02
CA ALA A 340 -6.09 1.38 23.01
C ALA A 340 -6.68 0.63 24.20
N GLU A 341 -6.72 -0.71 24.19
CA GLU A 341 -7.40 -1.48 25.25
C GLU A 341 -6.79 -1.22 26.65
N GLN A 342 -5.45 -1.23 26.74
CA GLN A 342 -4.76 -0.96 28.00
C GLN A 342 -4.81 0.52 28.41
N PRO A 343 -4.56 1.51 27.52
CA PRO A 343 -4.78 2.92 27.82
C PRO A 343 -6.19 3.23 28.33
N MET A 344 -7.23 2.71 27.69
CA MET A 344 -8.61 2.96 28.10
C MET A 344 -8.91 2.34 29.47
N LYS A 345 -8.46 1.10 29.72
CA LYS A 345 -8.56 0.47 31.04
C LYS A 345 -7.86 1.29 32.13
N HIS A 346 -6.70 1.85 31.81
CA HIS A 346 -5.93 2.67 32.73
C HIS A 346 -6.68 3.95 33.10
N TRP A 347 -7.15 4.73 32.12
CA TRP A 347 -7.84 6.00 32.38
C TRP A 347 -9.13 5.82 33.21
N VAL A 348 -9.95 4.82 32.88
CA VAL A 348 -11.16 4.51 33.66
C VAL A 348 -10.79 4.21 35.12
N ARG A 349 -9.76 3.37 35.35
CA ARG A 349 -9.29 3.04 36.70
C ARG A 349 -8.72 4.24 37.45
N VAL A 350 -7.98 5.12 36.76
CA VAL A 350 -7.41 6.34 37.37
C VAL A 350 -8.52 7.22 37.94
N ILE A 351 -9.58 7.46 37.18
CA ILE A 351 -10.71 8.29 37.63
C ILE A 351 -11.41 7.63 38.82
N GLU A 352 -11.72 6.33 38.73
CA GLU A 352 -12.37 5.57 39.81
C GLU A 352 -11.55 5.63 41.12
N ASN A 353 -10.25 5.39 41.03
CA ASN A 353 -9.36 5.39 42.18
C ASN A 353 -9.19 6.80 42.78
N ARG A 354 -8.90 7.81 41.95
CA ARG A 354 -8.69 9.18 42.44
C ARG A 354 -9.93 9.76 43.08
N TRP A 355 -11.11 9.50 42.52
CA TRP A 355 -12.36 9.91 43.14
C TRP A 355 -12.55 9.26 44.51
N LYS A 356 -12.35 7.94 44.59
CA LYS A 356 -12.48 7.17 45.83
C LYS A 356 -11.50 7.65 46.90
N GLU A 357 -10.25 7.89 46.55
CA GLU A 357 -9.22 8.40 47.47
C GLU A 357 -9.62 9.74 48.10
N VAL A 358 -10.18 10.67 47.32
CA VAL A 358 -10.62 11.98 47.83
C VAL A 358 -11.85 11.86 48.72
N GLU A 359 -12.79 10.98 48.35
CA GLU A 359 -13.99 10.69 49.15
C GLU A 359 -13.63 10.06 50.50
N GLU A 360 -12.70 9.10 50.51
CA GLU A 360 -12.18 8.48 51.74
C GLU A 360 -11.45 9.51 52.60
N ARG A 361 -10.60 10.36 51.99
CA ARG A 361 -9.88 11.43 52.70
C ARG A 361 -10.82 12.43 53.38
N ALA A 362 -11.94 12.78 52.73
CA ALA A 362 -12.95 13.65 53.32
C ALA A 362 -13.61 13.00 54.55
N CYS A 363 -13.94 11.71 54.45
CA CYS A 363 -14.52 10.95 55.57
C CYS A 363 -13.54 10.80 56.74
N GLU A 364 -12.28 10.47 56.47
CA GLU A 364 -11.23 10.38 57.49
C GLU A 364 -11.00 11.72 58.19
N ARG A 365 -11.01 12.82 57.44
CA ARG A 365 -10.85 14.16 57.99
C ARG A 365 -12.00 14.54 58.92
N GLU A 366 -13.24 14.25 58.54
CA GLU A 366 -14.42 14.46 59.38
C GLU A 366 -14.32 13.66 60.68
N PHE A 367 -14.03 12.36 60.57
CA PHE A 367 -13.89 11.47 61.73
C PHE A 367 -12.83 11.98 62.70
N SER A 368 -11.65 12.36 62.18
CA SER A 368 -10.55 12.90 62.99
C SER A 368 -10.93 14.21 63.68
N LEU A 369 -11.66 15.11 63.02
CA LEU A 369 -12.12 16.37 63.61
C LEU A 369 -13.17 16.17 64.71
N LEU A 370 -14.10 15.24 64.52
CA LEU A 370 -15.09 14.88 65.54
C LEU A 370 -14.44 14.27 66.77
N GLU A 371 -13.45 13.39 66.58
CA GLU A 371 -12.67 12.82 67.67
C GLU A 371 -11.90 13.91 68.45
N GLN A 372 -11.23 14.83 67.75
CA GLN A 372 -10.53 15.95 68.37
C GLN A 372 -11.48 16.89 69.14
N GLN A 373 -12.64 17.20 68.57
CA GLN A 373 -13.67 18.02 69.23
C GLN A 373 -14.20 17.34 70.50
N GLN A 374 -14.42 16.03 70.46
CA GLN A 374 -14.87 15.25 71.61
C GLN A 374 -13.80 15.23 72.72
N GLN A 375 -12.54 15.03 72.36
CA GLN A 375 -11.42 15.07 73.32
C GLN A 375 -11.23 16.44 73.97
N GLU A 376 -11.52 17.53 73.25
CA GLU A 376 -11.52 18.88 73.82
C GLU A 376 -12.69 19.11 74.78
N LYS A 377 -13.90 18.64 74.46
CA LYS A 377 -15.04 18.70 75.39
C LYS A 377 -14.77 17.92 76.68
N GLU A 378 -14.26 16.69 76.56
CA GLU A 378 -13.86 15.89 77.73
C GLU A 378 -12.76 16.59 78.54
N ARG A 379 -11.86 17.32 77.89
CA ARG A 379 -10.84 18.13 78.57
C ARG A 379 -11.45 19.31 79.31
N GLU A 380 -12.40 20.02 78.71
CA GLU A 380 -13.10 21.15 79.32
C GLU A 380 -13.93 20.68 80.53
N GLU A 381 -14.65 19.56 80.41
CA GLU A 381 -15.39 18.94 81.51
C GLU A 381 -14.45 18.54 82.66
N ALA A 382 -13.34 17.86 82.35
CA ALA A 382 -12.33 17.48 83.33
C ALA A 382 -11.69 18.71 84.00
N LEU A 383 -11.46 19.80 83.26
CA LEU A 383 -10.95 21.05 83.82
C LEU A 383 -11.97 21.71 84.75
N PHE A 384 -13.25 21.70 84.37
CA PHE A 384 -14.34 22.21 85.19
C PHE A 384 -14.44 21.45 86.52
N GLU A 385 -14.44 20.11 86.48
CA GLU A 385 -14.42 19.26 87.67
C GLU A 385 -13.20 19.55 88.56
N LEU A 386 -12.02 19.75 87.97
CA LEU A 386 -10.81 20.09 88.72
C LEU A 386 -10.94 21.47 89.39
N LEU A 387 -11.46 22.47 88.69
CA LEU A 387 -11.67 23.81 89.24
C LEU A 387 -12.68 23.79 90.38
N GLU A 388 -13.78 23.05 90.24
CA GLU A 388 -14.77 22.87 91.30
C GLU A 388 -14.15 22.17 92.51
N PHE A 389 -13.40 21.09 92.29
CA PHE A 389 -12.68 20.39 93.36
C PHE A 389 -11.71 21.31 94.10
N VAL A 390 -10.91 22.10 93.38
CA VAL A 390 -9.97 23.06 93.98
C VAL A 390 -10.72 24.13 94.78
N ALA A 391 -11.86 24.62 94.28
CA ALA A 391 -12.70 25.58 94.99
C ALA A 391 -13.27 25.01 96.29
N GLN A 392 -13.82 23.79 96.25
CA GLN A 392 -14.34 23.08 97.43
C GLN A 392 -13.24 22.88 98.48
N LYS A 393 -12.05 22.42 98.06
CA LYS A 393 -10.90 22.23 98.96
C LYS A 393 -10.43 23.55 99.57
N ARG A 394 -10.39 24.62 98.80
CA ARG A 394 -10.08 25.96 99.31
C ARG A 394 -11.09 26.41 100.38
N GLU A 395 -12.38 26.12 100.21
CA GLU A 395 -13.40 26.45 101.19
C GLU A 395 -13.29 25.61 102.48
N GLU A 396 -13.07 24.29 102.36
CA GLU A 396 -12.77 23.42 103.50
C GLU A 396 -11.58 23.94 104.32
N LEU A 397 -10.49 24.32 103.64
CA LEU A 397 -9.30 24.87 104.28
C LEU A 397 -9.61 26.18 105.01
N ASN A 398 -10.35 27.10 104.37
CA ASN A 398 -10.77 28.35 105.00
C ASN A 398 -11.64 28.11 106.25
N LYS A 399 -12.55 27.13 106.21
CA LYS A 399 -13.35 26.72 107.38
C LYS A 399 -12.49 26.16 108.51
N MET A 400 -11.45 25.39 108.19
CA MET A 400 -10.49 24.90 109.19
C MET A 400 -9.68 26.06 109.82
N LEU A 401 -9.24 27.03 109.01
CA LEU A 401 -8.50 28.22 109.46
C LEU A 401 -9.35 29.18 110.31
N ALA A 402 -10.67 29.20 110.10
CA ALA A 402 -11.60 30.05 110.87
C ALA A 402 -11.90 29.50 112.28
N LYS A 403 -11.59 28.22 112.56
CA LYS A 403 -11.77 27.64 113.90
C LYS A 403 -10.67 28.14 114.84
N ALA A 404 -11.04 28.49 116.07
CA ALA A 404 -10.08 28.88 117.10
C ALA A 404 -9.10 27.73 117.40
N LEU A 405 -7.84 28.06 117.67
CA LEU A 405 -6.82 27.08 118.02
C LEU A 405 -7.23 26.31 119.29
N PRO A 406 -7.16 24.96 119.29
CA PRO A 406 -7.52 24.15 120.45
C PRO A 406 -6.66 24.50 121.67
N GLN A 407 -7.25 24.46 122.88
CA GLN A 407 -6.58 24.81 124.14
C GLN A 407 -6.22 23.58 125.00
N ASP A 408 -6.64 22.38 124.61
CA ASP A 408 -6.40 21.10 125.28
C ASP A 408 -5.79 20.06 124.32
N LEU A 409 -5.04 19.10 124.88
CA LEU A 409 -4.26 18.09 124.13
C LEU A 409 -5.14 17.19 123.25
N ASP A 410 -6.27 16.71 123.76
CA ASP A 410 -7.18 15.83 123.01
C ASP A 410 -7.76 16.54 121.76
N SER A 411 -8.06 17.82 121.89
CA SER A 411 -8.56 18.64 120.79
C SER A 411 -7.46 19.02 119.78
N VAL A 412 -6.19 19.15 120.20
CA VAL A 412 -5.04 19.34 119.30
C VAL A 412 -4.81 18.09 118.44
N ASP A 413 -4.83 16.89 119.04
CA ASP A 413 -4.66 15.64 118.29
C ASP A 413 -5.77 15.43 117.25
N ASN A 414 -7.02 15.77 117.61
CA ASN A 414 -8.15 15.68 116.70
C ASN A 414 -8.07 16.73 115.57
N PHE A 415 -7.54 17.93 115.84
CA PHE A 415 -7.29 18.94 114.82
C PHE A 415 -6.17 18.51 113.85
N LEU A 416 -5.08 17.94 114.36
CA LEU A 416 -3.98 17.39 113.55
C LEU A 416 -4.43 16.21 112.69
N LEU A 417 -5.29 15.33 113.21
CA LEU A 417 -5.91 14.25 112.43
C LEU A 417 -6.73 14.79 111.26
N ASN A 418 -7.58 15.80 111.49
CA ASN A 418 -8.38 16.43 110.44
C ASN A 418 -7.53 17.13 109.36
N VAL A 419 -6.44 17.80 109.76
CA VAL A 419 -5.49 18.43 108.81
C VAL A 419 -4.71 17.37 108.02
N ASN A 420 -4.28 16.28 108.67
CA ASN A 420 -3.62 15.16 108.00
C ASN A 420 -4.57 14.43 107.03
N GLU A 421 -5.85 14.30 107.36
CA GLU A 421 -6.84 13.71 106.48
C GLU A 421 -7.13 14.60 105.27
N TYR A 422 -7.23 15.92 105.48
CA TYR A 422 -7.35 16.90 104.40
C TYR A 422 -6.14 16.87 103.45
N THR A 423 -4.91 16.86 103.97
CA THR A 423 -3.69 16.81 103.14
C THR A 423 -3.57 15.48 102.40
N LYS A 424 -3.91 14.35 103.04
CA LYS A 424 -3.93 13.03 102.41
C LYS A 424 -4.95 12.96 101.26
N ASN A 425 -6.15 13.51 101.46
CA ASN A 425 -7.19 13.60 100.43
C ASN A 425 -6.80 14.53 99.28
N GLY A 426 -6.09 15.63 99.56
CA GLY A 426 -5.48 16.49 98.55
C GLY A 426 -4.41 15.77 97.70
N CYS A 427 -3.48 15.05 98.34
CA CYS A 427 -2.39 14.33 97.66
C CYS A 427 -2.87 13.15 96.80
N ILE A 428 -3.86 12.38 97.26
CA ILE A 428 -4.44 11.26 96.49
C ILE A 428 -5.12 11.78 95.21
N SER A 429 -5.86 12.88 95.33
CA SER A 429 -6.53 13.50 94.18
C SER A 429 -5.54 14.16 93.22
N CYS A 430 -4.51 14.86 93.70
CA CYS A 430 -3.44 15.40 92.86
C CYS A 430 -2.74 14.31 92.03
N SER A 431 -2.54 13.13 92.62
CA SER A 431 -1.96 11.98 91.92
C SER A 431 -2.88 11.40 90.85
N ARG A 432 -4.21 11.45 91.05
CA ARG A 432 -5.24 11.04 90.07
C ARG A 432 -5.27 12.00 88.88
N TRP A 433 -5.20 13.30 89.13
CA TRP A 433 -5.13 14.34 88.09
C TRP A 433 -3.79 14.37 87.34
N ALA A 434 -2.67 14.10 88.02
CA ALA A 434 -1.37 13.95 87.38
C ALA A 434 -1.32 12.77 86.39
N LYS A 435 -2.02 11.67 86.67
CA LYS A 435 -2.14 10.52 85.75
C LYS A 435 -2.96 10.82 84.50
N LEU A 436 -4.02 11.63 84.61
CA LEU A 436 -4.79 12.13 83.47
C LEU A 436 -3.94 12.99 82.51
N ASN A 437 -2.97 13.75 83.05
CA ASN A 437 -2.03 14.55 82.26
C ASN A 437 -0.82 13.74 81.73
N LEU A 438 -0.32 12.74 82.48
CA LEU A 438 0.86 11.95 82.10
C LEU A 438 0.59 10.93 81.00
N ASN A 439 -0.61 10.33 80.94
CA ASN A 439 -1.02 9.46 79.83
C ASN A 439 -1.11 10.19 78.48
N ARG A 440 -0.95 11.52 78.45
CA ARG A 440 -0.99 12.34 77.23
C ARG A 440 0.38 12.79 76.70
N ARG A 441 1.46 12.81 77.50
CA ARG A 441 2.79 13.13 76.94
C ARG A 441 3.30 12.06 75.96
N SER A 442 2.76 10.84 76.03
CA SER A 442 3.03 9.76 75.09
C SER A 442 2.29 9.89 73.75
N SER A 443 1.23 10.70 73.65
CA SER A 443 0.40 10.83 72.44
C SER A 443 0.66 12.11 71.63
N ILE A 444 1.55 12.98 72.10
CA ILE A 444 1.92 14.26 71.43
C ILE A 444 3.30 14.15 70.73
N VAL A 445 4.00 13.00 70.83
CA VAL A 445 5.35 12.77 70.25
C VAL A 445 5.35 11.66 69.17
N SER A 446 4.18 11.32 68.62
CA SER A 446 4.01 10.41 67.49
C SER A 446 3.02 11.01 66.52
#